data_AF-A0A1F8J3N4-F1
#
_entry.id   AF-A0A1F8J3N4-F1
#
_cell.length_a   1.000
_cell.length_b   1.000
_cell.length_c   1.000
_cell.angle_alpha   90.00
_cell.angle_beta   90.00
_cell.angle_gamma   90.00
#
_symmetry.space_group_name_H-M   'P 1'
#
loop_
_entity.id
_entity.type
_entity.pdbx_description
1 polymer ?
#
loop_
_entity_poly.entity_id
_entity_poly.type
_entity_poly.pdbx_seq_one_letter_code
_entity_poly.pdbx_strand_id
1 'polypeptide(L)'
;MTLPLSAHSSGASVNYIVPELFQSLNKKALDYLRNPYYTQSLELAFTALSEANIFTDENINDLIDHPDYALPLANIFVALHSKTLLDAHNRTLITRSPRHAGSFAETLNILEKASLTDSLICQALIDQYDHIELINRLFYILAVTECGIEKETNFLDMATCNQIIRNHKHLEAFIKVFSSLKSVGLLNVRSRDTILSASKYAEPLGKIFSALKRVNLLNQTTSDQCIVLYKHAKPLAEIFEPLQLAGLLNKETYDYFIQHPHQTGSLGDVFSFLQKGDLLNKNTYNSFIPFHEQAASFTSAFSSLSRARLFNTETLSTLIQYAQHIKSLAQIFNILVWPHRKITDANYKDMFLNADNYNAVMQHVQDAARLAEKLTTLRDNDILTQQTFLEALDSL
;
A
#
# COMPACT_ATOMS: atom_id res chain seq x y z
N MET A 1 -5.67 40.11 11.27
CA MET A 1 -7.15 40.13 11.30
C MET A 1 -7.61 38.69 11.32
N THR A 2 -8.24 38.28 12.42
CA THR A 2 -8.65 36.91 12.73
C THR A 2 -10.04 36.64 12.15
N LEU A 3 -10.16 35.62 11.29
CA LEU A 3 -11.44 35.10 10.83
C LEU A 3 -12.00 34.12 11.87
N PRO A 4 -13.30 34.18 12.24
CA PRO A 4 -13.95 33.14 13.03
C PRO A 4 -14.66 32.16 12.09
N LEU A 5 -14.33 30.87 12.19
CA LEU A 5 -15.13 29.79 11.61
C LEU A 5 -15.44 28.75 12.70
N SER A 6 -16.48 29.04 13.47
CA SER A 6 -17.30 28.04 14.14
C SER A 6 -18.75 28.51 14.09
N ALA A 7 -19.58 27.81 13.32
CA ALA A 7 -21.02 28.01 13.36
C ALA A 7 -21.70 26.64 13.30
N HIS A 8 -21.74 25.96 14.44
CA HIS A 8 -22.84 25.06 14.78
C HIS A 8 -23.45 25.53 16.11
N SER A 9 -24.79 25.57 16.09
CA SER A 9 -25.75 25.91 17.15
C SER A 9 -25.84 27.37 17.62
N SER A 10 -26.70 28.16 16.98
CA SER A 10 -27.89 28.75 17.62
C SER A 10 -28.75 29.44 16.55
N GLY A 11 -30.07 29.42 16.72
CA GLY A 11 -31.05 29.94 15.76
C GLY A 11 -31.05 31.46 15.64
N ALA A 12 -29.99 32.01 15.07
CA ALA A 12 -29.95 33.38 14.56
C ALA A 12 -30.08 33.32 13.04
N SER A 13 -31.12 34.00 12.53
CA SER A 13 -31.36 34.24 11.12
C SER A 13 -30.08 34.62 10.38
N VAL A 14 -29.64 33.75 9.48
CA VAL A 14 -28.62 34.07 8.47
C VAL A 14 -29.09 35.31 7.74
N ASN A 15 -28.34 36.41 7.85
CA ASN A 15 -28.63 37.64 7.12
C ASN A 15 -28.76 37.30 5.65
N TYR A 16 -29.94 37.55 5.10
CA TYR A 16 -30.28 37.33 3.70
C TYR A 16 -29.28 38.06 2.81
N ILE A 17 -28.85 37.34 1.78
CA ILE A 17 -27.93 37.74 0.71
C ILE A 17 -28.28 39.14 0.17
N VAL A 18 -27.26 39.93 -0.16
CA VAL A 18 -27.44 41.24 -0.81
C VAL A 18 -28.11 41.01 -2.17
N PRO A 19 -29.37 41.45 -2.38
CA PRO A 19 -30.11 41.21 -3.63
C PRO A 19 -29.43 41.83 -4.87
N GLU A 20 -28.52 42.78 -4.66
CA GLU A 20 -27.74 43.47 -5.69
C GLU A 20 -26.69 42.54 -6.35
N LEU A 21 -26.12 41.58 -5.61
CA LEU A 21 -25.15 40.60 -6.12
C LEU A 21 -25.74 39.70 -7.21
N PHE A 22 -27.04 39.44 -7.15
CA PHE A 22 -27.73 38.57 -8.12
C PHE A 22 -28.14 39.29 -9.41
N GLN A 23 -28.03 40.61 -9.47
CA GLN A 23 -28.39 41.38 -10.67
C GLN A 23 -27.35 41.24 -11.79
N SER A 24 -26.10 40.92 -11.45
CA SER A 24 -25.01 40.69 -12.41
C SER A 24 -24.91 39.22 -12.87
N LEU A 25 -25.70 38.31 -12.30
CA LEU A 25 -25.65 36.90 -12.64
C LEU A 25 -26.27 36.60 -14.01
N ASN A 26 -25.64 35.69 -14.75
CA ASN A 26 -26.20 35.21 -16.02
C ASN A 26 -27.47 34.34 -15.81
N LYS A 27 -28.23 34.15 -16.88
CA LYS A 27 -29.50 33.39 -16.84
C LYS A 27 -29.31 31.96 -16.29
N LYS A 28 -28.21 31.28 -16.65
CA LYS A 28 -27.92 29.92 -16.18
C LYS A 28 -27.73 29.90 -14.66
N ALA A 29 -26.98 30.86 -14.10
CA ALA A 29 -26.80 31.03 -12.67
C ALA A 29 -28.13 31.20 -11.92
N LEU A 30 -29.00 32.07 -12.46
CA LEU A 30 -30.32 32.35 -11.90
C LEU A 30 -31.23 31.11 -11.95
N ASP A 31 -31.13 30.30 -13.00
CA ASP A 31 -31.88 29.04 -13.10
C ASP A 31 -31.40 28.00 -12.06
N TYR A 32 -30.09 27.90 -11.79
CA TYR A 32 -29.57 27.03 -10.72
C TYR A 32 -29.91 27.51 -9.30
N LEU A 33 -29.93 28.83 -9.06
CA LEU A 33 -30.36 29.39 -7.78
C LEU A 33 -31.84 29.13 -7.49
N ARG A 34 -32.66 28.89 -8.51
CA ARG A 34 -34.08 28.48 -8.35
C ARG A 34 -34.24 27.00 -8.05
N ASN A 35 -33.19 26.19 -8.17
CA ASN A 35 -33.21 24.78 -7.81
C ASN A 35 -32.88 24.62 -6.31
N PRO A 36 -33.85 24.21 -5.47
CA PRO A 36 -33.66 24.12 -4.01
C PRO A 36 -32.49 23.25 -3.57
N TYR A 37 -32.09 22.29 -4.43
CA TYR A 37 -30.97 21.40 -4.16
C TYR A 37 -29.61 22.13 -4.19
N TYR A 38 -29.46 23.17 -5.01
CA TYR A 38 -28.19 23.89 -5.18
C TYR A 38 -28.18 25.30 -4.57
N THR A 39 -29.37 25.88 -4.33
CA THR A 39 -29.53 27.27 -3.88
C THR A 39 -28.60 27.63 -2.73
N GLN A 40 -28.67 26.91 -1.61
CA GLN A 40 -27.88 27.24 -0.42
C GLN A 40 -26.36 27.18 -0.67
N SER A 41 -25.89 26.13 -1.37
CA SER A 41 -24.46 25.99 -1.64
C SER A 41 -23.95 27.10 -2.56
N LEU A 42 -24.72 27.47 -3.58
CA LEU A 42 -24.36 28.53 -4.51
C LEU A 42 -24.42 29.91 -3.87
N GLU A 43 -25.42 30.19 -3.03
CA GLU A 43 -25.54 31.43 -2.28
C GLU A 43 -24.34 31.68 -1.36
N LEU A 44 -23.93 30.64 -0.60
CA LEU A 44 -22.74 30.71 0.25
C LEU A 44 -21.47 30.88 -0.58
N ALA A 45 -21.34 30.16 -1.69
CA ALA A 45 -20.18 30.24 -2.57
C ALA A 45 -20.05 31.64 -3.19
N PHE A 46 -21.14 32.20 -3.71
CA PHE A 46 -21.20 33.55 -4.27
C PHE A 46 -20.89 34.63 -3.24
N THR A 47 -21.39 34.47 -2.02
CA THR A 47 -21.06 35.36 -0.90
C THR A 47 -19.55 35.33 -0.61
N ALA A 48 -18.95 34.13 -0.50
CA ALA A 48 -17.51 33.98 -0.25
C ALA A 48 -16.65 34.63 -1.36
N LEU A 49 -17.03 34.46 -2.63
CA LEU A 49 -16.34 35.12 -3.75
C LEU A 49 -16.46 36.65 -3.69
N SER A 50 -17.64 37.17 -3.33
CA SER A 50 -17.86 38.61 -3.18
C SER A 50 -17.03 39.21 -2.04
N GLU A 51 -17.04 38.56 -0.87
CA GLU A 51 -16.29 39.03 0.31
C GLU A 51 -14.78 39.05 0.06
N ALA A 52 -14.27 38.11 -0.75
CA ALA A 52 -12.88 38.06 -1.16
C ALA A 52 -12.55 38.93 -2.39
N ASN A 53 -13.51 39.71 -2.91
CA ASN A 53 -13.37 40.54 -4.10
C ASN A 53 -12.93 39.78 -5.37
N ILE A 54 -13.42 38.55 -5.55
CA ILE A 54 -13.16 37.68 -6.70
C ILE A 54 -14.45 37.21 -7.38
N PHE A 55 -15.52 37.99 -7.27
CA PHE A 55 -16.82 37.76 -7.90
C PHE A 55 -16.79 38.12 -9.40
N THR A 56 -16.04 37.34 -10.19
CA THR A 56 -15.92 37.54 -11.65
C THR A 56 -16.73 36.51 -12.42
N ASP A 57 -17.08 36.82 -13.67
CA ASP A 57 -17.84 35.93 -14.54
C ASP A 57 -17.15 34.56 -14.69
N GLU A 58 -15.82 34.52 -14.76
CA GLU A 58 -15.09 33.26 -14.88
C GLU A 58 -15.24 32.38 -13.64
N ASN A 59 -15.04 32.95 -12.44
CA ASN A 59 -15.17 32.20 -11.19
C ASN A 59 -16.62 31.75 -10.97
N ILE A 60 -17.58 32.61 -11.29
CA ILE A 60 -19.02 32.30 -11.19
C ILE A 60 -19.38 31.14 -12.13
N ASN A 61 -18.92 31.18 -13.38
CA ASN A 61 -19.17 30.09 -14.34
C ASN A 61 -18.54 28.77 -13.88
N ASP A 62 -17.32 28.79 -13.34
CA ASP A 62 -16.65 27.62 -12.77
C ASP A 62 -17.50 26.95 -11.66
N LEU A 63 -18.20 27.73 -10.82
CA LEU A 63 -19.10 27.21 -9.79
C LEU A 63 -20.41 26.67 -10.35
N ILE A 64 -20.99 27.36 -11.34
CA ILE A 64 -22.28 26.99 -11.95
C ILE A 64 -22.15 25.72 -12.80
N ASP A 65 -21.00 25.50 -13.42
CA ASP A 65 -20.73 24.29 -14.18
C ASP A 65 -20.57 23.07 -13.26
N HIS A 66 -20.30 23.29 -11.97
CA HIS A 66 -20.11 22.27 -10.94
C HIS A 66 -20.88 22.56 -9.65
N PRO A 67 -22.22 22.65 -9.72
CA PRO A 67 -23.03 23.19 -8.63
C PRO A 67 -23.01 22.31 -7.36
N ASP A 68 -22.80 20.99 -7.50
CA ASP A 68 -22.60 20.06 -6.38
C ASP A 68 -21.34 20.37 -5.55
N TYR A 69 -20.37 21.09 -6.12
CA TYR A 69 -19.07 21.40 -5.51
C TYR A 69 -18.85 22.91 -5.35
N ALA A 70 -19.88 23.73 -5.54
CA ALA A 70 -19.76 25.17 -5.60
C ALA A 70 -19.12 25.79 -4.34
N LEU A 71 -19.56 25.39 -3.15
CA LEU A 71 -19.01 25.94 -1.92
C LEU A 71 -17.55 25.52 -1.68
N PRO A 72 -17.18 24.23 -1.79
CA PRO A 72 -15.77 23.82 -1.75
C PRO A 72 -14.89 24.54 -2.77
N LEU A 73 -15.36 24.71 -4.02
CA LEU A 73 -14.64 25.43 -5.06
C LEU A 73 -14.43 26.90 -4.71
N ALA A 74 -15.46 27.60 -4.22
CA ALA A 74 -15.34 28.98 -3.78
C ALA A 74 -14.32 29.11 -2.63
N ASN A 75 -14.36 28.22 -1.64
CA ASN A 75 -13.41 28.22 -0.53
C ASN A 75 -11.97 28.04 -1.02
N ILE A 76 -11.74 27.15 -2.00
CA ILE A 76 -10.43 26.99 -2.64
C ILE A 76 -10.04 28.29 -3.35
N PHE A 77 -10.93 28.90 -4.12
CA PHE A 77 -10.63 30.11 -4.87
C PHE A 77 -10.25 31.28 -3.95
N VAL A 78 -11.00 31.49 -2.86
CA VAL A 78 -10.68 32.48 -1.82
C VAL A 78 -9.31 32.20 -1.23
N ALA A 79 -9.03 30.96 -0.83
CA ALA A 79 -7.76 30.57 -0.25
C ALA A 79 -6.59 30.80 -1.23
N LEU A 80 -6.72 30.40 -2.49
CA LEU A 80 -5.70 30.60 -3.50
C LEU A 80 -5.52 32.08 -3.88
N HIS A 81 -6.60 32.87 -3.89
CA HIS A 81 -6.53 34.30 -4.13
C HIS A 81 -5.69 35.00 -3.06
N SER A 82 -5.88 34.64 -1.78
CA SER A 82 -5.09 35.18 -0.66
C SER A 82 -3.59 34.88 -0.77
N LYS A 83 -3.21 33.87 -1.58
CA LYS A 83 -1.83 33.45 -1.83
C LYS A 83 -1.33 33.85 -3.22
N THR A 84 -2.08 34.64 -3.98
CA THR A 84 -1.77 35.04 -5.36
C THR A 84 -1.61 33.85 -6.32
N LEU A 85 -2.33 32.75 -6.07
CA LEU A 85 -2.30 31.51 -6.87
C LEU A 85 -3.59 31.26 -7.67
N LEU A 86 -4.59 32.14 -7.54
CA LEU A 86 -5.84 32.02 -8.30
C LEU A 86 -5.63 32.59 -9.72
N ASP A 87 -5.08 31.78 -10.62
CA ASP A 87 -4.97 32.08 -12.05
C ASP A 87 -5.80 31.10 -12.91
N ALA A 88 -5.89 31.37 -14.22
CA ALA A 88 -6.67 30.55 -15.13
C ALA A 88 -6.18 29.08 -15.21
N HIS A 89 -4.87 28.85 -15.05
CA HIS A 89 -4.28 27.53 -15.12
C HIS A 89 -4.66 26.69 -13.90
N ASN A 90 -4.42 27.23 -12.70
CA ASN A 90 -4.74 26.60 -11.43
C ASN A 90 -6.25 26.38 -11.27
N ARG A 91 -7.10 27.34 -11.67
CA ARG A 91 -8.56 27.13 -11.70
C ARG A 91 -8.94 25.96 -12.58
N THR A 92 -8.44 25.91 -13.81
CA THR A 92 -8.74 24.83 -14.76
C THR A 92 -8.34 23.45 -14.25
N LEU A 93 -7.20 23.36 -13.54
CA LEU A 93 -6.77 22.09 -12.92
C LEU A 93 -7.77 21.61 -11.87
N ILE A 94 -8.24 22.52 -11.01
CA ILE A 94 -9.19 22.21 -9.94
C ILE A 94 -10.57 21.86 -10.52
N THR A 95 -11.07 22.65 -11.47
CA THR A 95 -12.41 22.47 -12.03
C THR A 95 -12.51 21.30 -13.00
N ARG A 96 -11.40 20.79 -13.56
CA ARG A 96 -11.40 19.54 -14.34
C ARG A 96 -11.84 18.30 -13.56
N SER A 97 -11.61 18.28 -12.24
CA SER A 97 -11.92 17.16 -11.35
C SER A 97 -12.60 17.64 -10.06
N PRO A 98 -13.80 18.27 -10.14
CA PRO A 98 -14.39 19.01 -9.04
C PRO A 98 -14.79 18.13 -7.85
N ARG A 99 -14.91 16.81 -8.07
CA ARG A 99 -15.11 15.80 -7.00
C ARG A 99 -14.08 15.88 -5.88
N HIS A 100 -12.87 16.34 -6.18
CA HIS A 100 -11.77 16.46 -5.21
C HIS A 100 -11.79 17.79 -4.43
N ALA A 101 -12.68 18.73 -4.78
CA ALA A 101 -12.72 20.06 -4.19
C ALA A 101 -13.03 20.03 -2.68
N GLY A 102 -13.89 19.12 -2.23
CA GLY A 102 -14.17 18.94 -0.80
C GLY A 102 -12.90 18.65 0.00
N SER A 103 -12.17 17.61 -0.38
CA SER A 103 -10.91 17.24 0.30
C SER A 103 -9.84 18.32 0.16
N PHE A 104 -9.79 19.06 -0.95
CA PHE A 104 -8.83 20.16 -1.08
C PHE A 104 -9.15 21.33 -0.14
N ALA A 105 -10.41 21.78 -0.09
CA ALA A 105 -10.86 22.82 0.83
C ALA A 105 -10.56 22.44 2.29
N GLU A 106 -10.85 21.19 2.67
CA GLU A 106 -10.51 20.67 4.01
C GLU A 106 -9.00 20.64 4.27
N THR A 107 -8.19 20.29 3.27
CA THR A 107 -6.73 20.30 3.38
C THR A 107 -6.21 21.71 3.66
N LEU A 108 -6.71 22.71 2.93
CA LEU A 108 -6.34 24.11 3.13
C LEU A 108 -6.76 24.60 4.52
N ASN A 109 -7.95 24.21 5.00
CA ASN A 109 -8.42 24.53 6.35
C ASN A 109 -7.54 23.90 7.46
N ILE A 110 -7.09 22.65 7.29
CA ILE A 110 -6.15 22.01 8.21
C ILE A 110 -4.84 22.80 8.27
N LEU A 111 -4.30 23.18 7.10
CA LEU A 111 -3.07 23.96 7.01
C LEU A 111 -3.22 25.36 7.62
N GLU A 112 -4.35 26.03 7.39
CA GLU A 112 -4.64 27.34 7.96
C GLU A 112 -4.70 27.32 9.48
N LYS A 113 -5.42 26.36 10.06
CA LYS A 113 -5.47 26.16 11.51
C LYS A 113 -4.09 25.87 12.11
N ALA A 114 -3.23 25.19 11.36
CA ALA A 114 -1.86 24.89 11.76
C ALA A 114 -0.86 26.02 11.42
N SER A 115 -1.29 27.12 10.80
CA SER A 115 -0.41 28.18 10.28
C SER A 115 0.67 27.68 9.29
N LEU A 116 0.30 26.72 8.44
CA LEU A 116 1.15 26.05 7.43
C LEU A 116 0.75 26.40 5.97
N THR A 117 -0.17 27.35 5.77
CA THR A 117 -0.65 27.79 4.45
C THR A 117 0.33 28.77 3.78
N ASP A 118 1.47 28.25 3.33
CA ASP A 118 2.41 28.96 2.46
C ASP A 118 2.06 28.79 0.97
N SER A 119 2.45 29.74 0.13
CA SER A 119 2.19 29.69 -1.32
C SER A 119 2.85 28.47 -1.99
N LEU A 120 4.07 28.09 -1.56
CA LEU A 120 4.75 26.93 -2.12
C LEU A 120 4.04 25.61 -1.81
N ILE A 121 3.49 25.47 -0.59
CA ILE A 121 2.69 24.30 -0.22
C ILE A 121 1.38 24.27 -1.00
N CYS A 122 0.70 25.41 -1.11
CA CYS A 122 -0.55 25.49 -1.86
C CYS A 122 -0.34 25.13 -3.33
N GLN A 123 0.72 25.64 -3.97
CA GLN A 123 1.04 25.26 -5.35
C GLN A 123 1.35 23.76 -5.46
N ALA A 124 2.15 23.20 -4.55
CA ALA A 124 2.46 21.78 -4.56
C ALA A 124 1.21 20.89 -4.37
N LEU A 125 0.19 21.35 -3.63
CA LEU A 125 -1.09 20.66 -3.52
C LEU A 125 -1.90 20.73 -4.82
N ILE A 126 -1.88 21.87 -5.53
CA ILE A 126 -2.50 22.01 -6.86
C ILE A 126 -1.82 21.07 -7.86
N ASP A 127 -0.49 21.05 -7.86
CA ASP A 127 0.28 20.16 -8.74
C ASP A 127 0.01 18.66 -8.46
N GLN A 128 -0.49 18.33 -7.27
CA GLN A 128 -0.85 16.98 -6.83
C GLN A 128 -2.36 16.82 -6.59
N TYR A 129 -3.19 17.60 -7.29
CA TYR A 129 -4.63 17.66 -7.06
C TYR A 129 -5.32 16.29 -7.20
N ASP A 130 -4.88 15.44 -8.14
CA ASP A 130 -5.41 14.08 -8.31
C ASP A 130 -5.16 13.17 -7.09
N HIS A 131 -4.25 13.55 -6.19
CA HIS A 131 -3.92 12.82 -4.97
C HIS A 131 -4.45 13.50 -3.70
N ILE A 132 -5.21 14.59 -3.83
CA ILE A 132 -5.56 15.44 -2.69
C ILE A 132 -6.40 14.73 -1.63
N GLU A 133 -7.22 13.74 -1.99
CA GLU A 133 -8.00 12.95 -1.02
C GLU A 133 -7.09 12.15 -0.08
N LEU A 134 -6.03 11.55 -0.62
CA LEU A 134 -5.07 10.78 0.17
C LEU A 134 -4.16 11.72 1.00
N ILE A 135 -3.79 12.87 0.45
CA ILE A 135 -3.04 13.91 1.17
C ILE A 135 -3.88 14.44 2.35
N ASN A 136 -5.14 14.80 2.10
CA ASN A 136 -6.10 15.24 3.11
C ASN A 136 -6.20 14.23 4.26
N ARG A 137 -6.38 12.95 3.93
CA ARG A 137 -6.48 11.89 4.93
C ARG A 137 -5.21 11.76 5.77
N LEU A 138 -4.03 11.90 5.17
CA LEU A 138 -2.77 11.92 5.92
C LEU A 138 -2.66 13.15 6.82
N PHE A 139 -2.99 14.32 6.31
CA PHE A 139 -2.98 15.54 7.09
C PHE A 139 -3.92 15.43 8.28
N TYR A 140 -5.11 14.87 8.09
CA TYR A 140 -6.04 14.59 9.19
C TYR A 140 -5.45 13.60 10.21
N ILE A 141 -4.83 12.51 9.77
CA ILE A 141 -4.16 11.54 10.68
C ILE A 141 -3.10 12.24 11.55
N LEU A 142 -2.31 13.15 10.96
CA LEU A 142 -1.19 13.83 11.61
C LEU A 142 -1.58 15.11 12.37
N ALA A 143 -2.66 15.78 11.97
CA ALA A 143 -3.13 17.03 12.56
C ALA A 143 -4.03 16.82 13.78
N VAL A 144 -4.75 15.69 13.85
CA VAL A 144 -5.80 15.50 14.87
C VAL A 144 -5.17 15.35 16.26
N THR A 145 -5.21 16.47 16.97
CA THR A 145 -5.50 16.60 18.40
C THR A 145 -6.78 15.87 18.72
N GLU A 146 -6.72 14.87 19.60
CA GLU A 146 -7.93 14.27 20.14
C GLU A 146 -8.73 15.37 20.84
N CYS A 147 -9.97 15.61 20.39
CA CYS A 147 -10.91 16.43 21.13
C CYS A 147 -11.05 15.85 22.55
N GLY A 148 -10.50 16.53 23.54
CA GLY A 148 -10.82 16.29 24.95
C GLY A 148 -9.71 15.73 25.84
N ILE A 149 -8.47 15.55 25.38
CA ILE A 149 -7.34 15.31 26.30
C ILE A 149 -6.19 16.23 25.91
N GLU A 150 -5.83 17.11 26.83
CA GLU A 150 -4.72 18.04 26.76
C GLU A 150 -3.40 17.30 26.47
N LYS A 151 -3.06 17.16 25.19
CA LYS A 151 -1.70 17.09 24.66
C LYS A 151 -1.75 17.35 23.16
N GLU A 152 -1.65 18.63 22.81
CA GLU A 152 -1.38 19.09 21.46
C GLU A 152 -0.11 18.41 20.93
N THR A 153 -0.28 17.39 20.11
CA THR A 153 0.82 16.87 19.28
C THR A 153 0.36 16.96 17.84
N ASN A 154 0.28 18.20 17.34
CA ASN A 154 0.21 18.42 15.91
C ASN A 154 1.53 17.91 15.30
N PHE A 155 1.45 16.82 14.54
CA PHE A 155 2.60 16.25 13.86
C PHE A 155 2.77 16.81 12.45
N LEU A 156 2.02 17.85 12.08
CA LEU A 156 2.28 18.60 10.85
C LEU A 156 3.21 19.77 11.13
N ASP A 157 4.26 19.83 10.32
CA ASP A 157 5.10 20.98 10.10
C ASP A 157 5.31 21.15 8.58
N MET A 158 5.94 22.25 8.18
CA MET A 158 6.19 22.55 6.75
C MET A 158 7.01 21.45 6.06
N ALA A 159 7.96 20.85 6.76
CA ALA A 159 8.81 19.79 6.20
C ALA A 159 8.01 18.51 5.96
N THR A 160 7.16 18.14 6.91
CA THR A 160 6.24 17.00 6.87
C THR A 160 5.27 17.13 5.70
N CYS A 161 4.63 18.30 5.55
CA CYS A 161 3.72 18.56 4.44
C CYS A 161 4.42 18.37 3.09
N ASN A 162 5.60 18.99 2.92
CA ASN A 162 6.41 18.84 1.71
C ASN A 162 6.80 17.38 1.43
N GLN A 163 7.21 16.63 2.46
CA GLN A 163 7.59 15.22 2.28
C GLN A 163 6.41 14.35 1.85
N ILE A 164 5.21 14.58 2.42
CA ILE A 164 3.99 13.85 2.04
C ILE A 164 3.64 14.13 0.58
N ILE A 165 3.56 15.41 0.19
CA ILE A 165 3.20 15.82 -1.17
C ILE A 165 4.20 15.29 -2.20
N ARG A 166 5.51 15.38 -1.91
CA ARG A 166 6.57 14.86 -2.80
C ARG A 166 6.55 13.35 -2.94
N ASN A 167 6.10 12.62 -1.94
CA ASN A 167 6.01 11.16 -1.95
C ASN A 167 4.59 10.66 -2.26
N HIS A 168 3.88 11.34 -3.16
CA HIS A 168 2.49 11.03 -3.53
C HIS A 168 2.26 9.54 -3.91
N LYS A 169 3.25 8.89 -4.54
CA LYS A 169 3.20 7.46 -4.88
C LYS A 169 3.15 6.50 -3.67
N HIS A 170 3.40 6.99 -2.45
CA HIS A 170 3.45 6.21 -1.22
C HIS A 170 2.34 6.59 -0.22
N LEU A 171 1.37 7.44 -0.61
CA LEU A 171 0.36 7.98 0.32
C LEU A 171 -0.45 6.88 1.00
N GLU A 172 -0.91 5.86 0.26
CA GLU A 172 -1.64 4.75 0.87
C GLU A 172 -0.83 3.98 1.90
N ALA A 173 0.47 3.81 1.63
CA ALA A 173 1.38 3.13 2.54
C ALA A 173 1.58 3.95 3.82
N PHE A 174 1.77 5.26 3.70
CA PHE A 174 1.82 6.17 4.85
C PHE A 174 0.52 6.12 5.66
N ILE A 175 -0.64 6.11 5.00
CA ILE A 175 -1.94 6.04 5.68
C ILE A 175 -2.03 4.76 6.52
N LYS A 176 -1.66 3.61 5.95
CA LYS A 176 -1.66 2.32 6.66
C LYS A 176 -0.73 2.34 7.88
N VAL A 177 0.49 2.86 7.71
CA VAL A 177 1.48 2.96 8.77
C VAL A 177 1.02 3.89 9.89
N PHE A 178 0.67 5.14 9.57
CA PHE A 178 0.33 6.13 10.59
C PHE A 178 -1.00 5.83 11.26
N SER A 179 -1.99 5.27 10.56
CA SER A 179 -3.23 4.81 11.19
C SER A 179 -2.97 3.68 12.19
N SER A 180 -2.10 2.73 11.85
CA SER A 180 -1.71 1.65 12.75
C SER A 180 -1.03 2.19 14.01
N LEU A 181 -0.01 3.04 13.86
CA LEU A 181 0.70 3.65 14.98
C LEU A 181 -0.19 4.55 15.85
N LYS A 182 -1.04 5.37 15.21
CA LYS A 182 -1.97 6.27 15.92
C LYS A 182 -2.96 5.48 16.77
N SER A 183 -3.53 4.40 16.22
CA SER A 183 -4.53 3.60 16.92
C SER A 183 -4.04 2.89 18.19
N VAL A 184 -2.73 2.83 18.41
CA VAL A 184 -2.10 2.25 19.61
C VAL A 184 -1.28 3.29 20.39
N GLY A 185 -1.39 4.59 20.05
CA GLY A 185 -0.69 5.67 20.75
C GLY A 185 0.83 5.71 20.52
N LEU A 186 1.35 5.14 19.43
CA LEU A 186 2.79 5.08 19.13
C LEU A 186 3.24 6.03 18.02
N LEU A 187 2.32 6.81 17.44
CA LEU A 187 2.67 7.85 16.48
C LEU A 187 3.36 9.00 17.23
N ASN A 188 4.60 9.31 16.84
CA ASN A 188 5.39 10.39 17.41
C ASN A 188 6.31 11.00 16.33
N VAL A 189 7.00 12.09 16.67
CA VAL A 189 7.90 12.81 15.74
C VAL A 189 8.96 11.90 15.14
N ARG A 190 9.61 11.04 15.95
CA ARG A 190 10.66 10.13 15.48
C ARG A 190 10.12 9.12 14.47
N SER A 191 8.99 8.49 14.79
CA SER A 191 8.38 7.49 13.89
C SER A 191 7.92 8.14 12.59
N ARG A 192 7.22 9.29 12.67
CA ARG A 192 6.84 10.11 11.52
C ARG A 192 8.03 10.41 10.61
N ASP A 193 9.07 11.05 11.14
CA ASP A 193 10.21 11.52 10.34
C ASP A 193 10.97 10.38 9.71
N THR A 194 11.14 9.27 10.45
CA THR A 194 11.82 8.09 9.92
C THR A 194 11.03 7.47 8.77
N ILE A 195 9.71 7.31 8.92
CA ILE A 195 8.85 6.69 7.91
C ILE A 195 8.79 7.55 6.65
N LEU A 196 8.64 8.88 6.79
CA LEU A 196 8.60 9.78 5.64
C LEU A 196 9.96 9.85 4.92
N SER A 197 11.07 9.88 5.67
CA SER A 197 12.42 9.85 5.10
C SER A 197 12.74 8.51 4.43
N ALA A 198 12.18 7.42 4.93
CA ALA A 198 12.31 6.07 4.42
C ALA A 198 11.14 5.67 3.50
N SER A 199 10.59 6.61 2.72
CA SER A 199 9.32 6.46 1.99
C SER A 199 9.18 5.18 1.17
N LYS A 200 10.27 4.74 0.51
CA LYS A 200 10.29 3.49 -0.27
C LYS A 200 10.03 2.21 0.55
N TYR A 201 10.15 2.28 1.88
CA TYR A 201 9.89 1.19 2.81
C TYR A 201 8.55 1.34 3.55
N ALA A 202 7.78 2.39 3.27
CA ALA A 202 6.50 2.63 3.95
C ALA A 202 5.51 1.47 3.77
N GLU A 203 5.46 0.86 2.58
CA GLU A 203 4.53 -0.24 2.32
C GLU A 203 4.89 -1.50 3.14
N PRO A 204 6.14 -2.00 3.10
CA PRO A 204 6.55 -3.09 4.00
C PRO A 204 6.36 -2.78 5.49
N LEU A 205 6.68 -1.57 5.94
CA LEU A 205 6.45 -1.15 7.32
C LEU A 205 4.95 -1.18 7.67
N GLY A 206 4.08 -0.78 6.74
CA GLY A 206 2.63 -0.85 6.91
C GLY A 206 2.13 -2.27 7.11
N LYS A 207 2.68 -3.23 6.35
CA LYS A 207 2.38 -4.67 6.50
C LYS A 207 2.84 -5.18 7.86
N ILE A 208 4.06 -4.85 8.27
CA ILE A 208 4.62 -5.23 9.59
C ILE A 208 3.74 -4.71 10.72
N PHE A 209 3.46 -3.40 10.77
CA PHE A 209 2.66 -2.83 11.86
C PHE A 209 1.24 -3.36 11.88
N SER A 210 0.64 -3.61 10.72
CA SER A 210 -0.68 -4.25 10.64
C SER A 210 -0.65 -5.67 11.20
N ALA A 211 0.37 -6.47 10.85
CA ALA A 211 0.54 -7.82 11.36
C ALA A 211 0.73 -7.83 12.88
N LEU A 212 1.65 -7.01 13.40
CA LEU A 212 1.92 -6.89 14.84
C LEU A 212 0.70 -6.39 15.63
N LYS A 213 -0.06 -5.45 15.07
CA LYS A 213 -1.29 -4.94 15.69
C LYS A 213 -2.33 -6.06 15.84
N ARG A 214 -2.54 -6.88 14.80
CA ARG A 214 -3.51 -7.99 14.82
C ARG A 214 -3.22 -9.04 15.89
N VAL A 215 -1.94 -9.23 16.23
CA VAL A 215 -1.51 -10.19 17.26
C VAL A 215 -1.16 -9.53 18.60
N ASN A 216 -1.53 -8.25 18.80
CA ASN A 216 -1.24 -7.46 20.01
C ASN A 216 0.25 -7.40 20.41
N LEU A 217 1.15 -7.43 19.43
CA LEU A 217 2.60 -7.24 19.63
C LEU A 217 3.07 -5.81 19.37
N LEU A 218 2.26 -4.97 18.71
CA LEU A 218 2.63 -3.60 18.39
C LEU A 218 2.67 -2.73 19.67
N ASN A 219 3.88 -2.44 20.13
CA ASN A 219 4.20 -1.62 21.31
C ASN A 219 5.43 -0.74 21.02
N GLN A 220 5.83 0.10 21.98
CA GLN A 220 6.96 1.01 21.82
C GLN A 220 8.24 0.30 21.37
N THR A 221 8.61 -0.79 22.04
CA THR A 221 9.84 -1.55 21.74
C THR A 221 9.82 -2.14 20.33
N THR A 222 8.72 -2.80 19.95
CA THR A 222 8.62 -3.44 18.63
C THR A 222 8.54 -2.41 17.51
N SER A 223 7.83 -1.30 17.74
CA SER A 223 7.80 -0.17 16.82
C SER A 223 9.21 0.40 16.60
N ASP A 224 9.94 0.69 17.67
CA ASP A 224 11.31 1.23 17.59
C ASP A 224 12.27 0.28 16.86
N GLN A 225 12.18 -1.03 17.11
CA GLN A 225 12.97 -2.03 16.40
C GLN A 225 12.67 -2.03 14.90
N CYS A 226 11.39 -2.02 14.51
CA CYS A 226 10.99 -1.97 13.10
C CYS A 226 11.43 -0.67 12.41
N ILE A 227 11.36 0.45 13.14
CA ILE A 227 11.82 1.76 12.66
C ILE A 227 13.34 1.77 12.46
N VAL A 228 14.12 1.17 13.36
CA VAL A 228 15.58 1.06 13.21
C VAL A 228 15.95 0.11 12.06
N LEU A 229 15.22 -1.00 11.91
CA LEU A 229 15.43 -2.02 10.89
C LEU A 229 14.66 -1.74 9.58
N TYR A 230 14.26 -0.50 9.31
CA TYR A 230 13.41 -0.17 8.16
C TYR A 230 13.98 -0.66 6.81
N LYS A 231 15.32 -0.74 6.68
CA LYS A 231 15.99 -1.26 5.48
C LYS A 231 15.71 -2.75 5.23
N HIS A 232 15.37 -3.49 6.29
CA HIS A 232 14.98 -4.90 6.25
C HIS A 232 13.44 -5.07 6.31
N ALA A 233 12.66 -4.00 6.18
CA ALA A 233 11.21 -4.08 6.32
C ALA A 233 10.56 -4.99 5.26
N LYS A 234 11.09 -5.03 4.03
CA LYS A 234 10.57 -5.92 2.97
C LYS A 234 10.65 -7.41 3.37
N PRO A 235 11.83 -7.97 3.63
CA PRO A 235 11.92 -9.38 3.98
C PRO A 235 11.28 -9.70 5.34
N LEU A 236 11.23 -8.75 6.28
CA LEU A 236 10.46 -8.92 7.52
C LEU A 236 8.94 -9.01 7.26
N ALA A 237 8.40 -8.17 6.37
CA ALA A 237 6.99 -8.21 6.01
C ALA A 237 6.61 -9.54 5.33
N GLU A 238 7.50 -10.06 4.46
CA GLU A 238 7.33 -11.35 3.77
C GLU A 238 7.26 -12.55 4.73
N ILE A 239 7.78 -12.41 5.95
CA ILE A 239 7.65 -13.42 7.02
C ILE A 239 6.47 -13.15 7.96
N PHE A 240 6.32 -11.91 8.43
CA PHE A 240 5.32 -11.63 9.46
C PHE A 240 3.89 -11.79 8.95
N GLU A 241 3.63 -11.52 7.68
CA GLU A 241 2.31 -11.72 7.07
C GLU A 241 1.87 -13.20 7.10
N PRO A 242 2.62 -14.17 6.53
CA PRO A 242 2.22 -15.57 6.58
C PRO A 242 2.19 -16.13 8.01
N LEU A 243 3.13 -15.76 8.88
CA LEU A 243 3.10 -16.17 10.29
C LEU A 243 1.88 -15.63 11.02
N GLN A 244 1.47 -14.38 10.76
CA GLN A 244 0.26 -13.82 11.34
C GLN A 244 -0.98 -14.58 10.88
N LEU A 245 -1.08 -14.89 9.59
CA LEU A 245 -2.21 -15.63 9.01
C LEU A 245 -2.31 -17.05 9.56
N ALA A 246 -1.17 -17.71 9.80
CA ALA A 246 -1.11 -19.05 10.39
C ALA A 246 -1.23 -19.06 11.93
N GLY A 247 -1.39 -17.90 12.59
CA GLY A 247 -1.43 -17.80 14.05
C GLY A 247 -0.11 -18.12 14.74
N LEU A 248 1.01 -18.03 14.02
CA LEU A 248 2.37 -18.32 14.51
C LEU A 248 3.14 -17.07 14.90
N LEU A 249 2.73 -15.87 14.46
CA LEU A 249 3.37 -14.62 14.83
C LEU A 249 3.11 -14.29 16.31
N ASN A 250 4.10 -14.60 17.15
CA ASN A 250 4.13 -14.33 18.58
C ASN A 250 5.49 -13.70 18.97
N LYS A 251 5.68 -13.38 20.25
CA LYS A 251 6.88 -12.71 20.75
C LYS A 251 8.18 -13.47 20.42
N GLU A 252 8.19 -14.78 20.58
CA GLU A 252 9.35 -15.64 20.29
C GLU A 252 9.74 -15.59 18.81
N THR A 253 8.76 -15.83 17.91
CA THR A 253 9.00 -15.80 16.46
C THR A 253 9.40 -14.40 15.98
N TYR A 254 8.79 -13.35 16.54
CA TYR A 254 9.15 -11.97 16.25
C TYR A 254 10.60 -11.68 16.64
N ASP A 255 10.99 -12.00 17.88
CA ASP A 255 12.35 -11.72 18.38
C ASP A 255 13.41 -12.45 17.56
N TYR A 256 13.13 -13.68 17.12
CA TYR A 256 14.02 -14.45 16.24
C TYR A 256 14.32 -13.70 14.93
N PHE A 257 13.30 -13.26 14.20
CA PHE A 257 13.49 -12.61 12.89
C PHE A 257 14.02 -11.18 12.97
N ILE A 258 13.75 -10.49 14.07
CA ILE A 258 14.36 -9.18 14.34
C ILE A 258 15.86 -9.30 14.60
N GLN A 259 16.31 -10.39 15.24
CA GLN A 259 17.73 -10.67 15.45
C GLN A 259 18.44 -11.19 14.18
N HIS A 260 17.69 -11.81 13.26
CA HIS A 260 18.23 -12.43 12.04
C HIS A 260 17.61 -11.87 10.75
N PRO A 261 17.61 -10.54 10.52
CA PRO A 261 16.88 -9.91 9.43
C PRO A 261 17.46 -10.19 8.03
N HIS A 262 18.59 -10.88 7.93
CA HIS A 262 19.17 -11.34 6.66
C HIS A 262 18.63 -12.73 6.25
N GLN A 263 18.15 -13.53 7.21
CA GLN A 263 17.58 -14.86 6.97
C GLN A 263 16.11 -14.78 6.54
N THR A 264 15.49 -13.61 6.71
CA THR A 264 14.05 -13.42 6.57
C THR A 264 13.56 -13.49 5.12
N GLY A 265 14.36 -13.05 4.14
CA GLY A 265 13.91 -13.02 2.73
C GLY A 265 13.61 -14.43 2.20
N SER A 266 14.59 -15.33 2.27
CA SER A 266 14.45 -16.68 1.71
C SER A 266 13.39 -17.51 2.45
N LEU A 267 13.29 -17.36 3.78
CA LEU A 267 12.28 -18.06 4.58
C LEU A 267 10.86 -17.47 4.40
N GLY A 268 10.74 -16.18 4.08
CA GLY A 268 9.45 -15.55 3.77
C GLY A 268 8.72 -16.23 2.62
N ASP A 269 9.43 -16.55 1.53
CA ASP A 269 8.86 -17.26 0.40
C ASP A 269 8.38 -18.67 0.79
N VAL A 270 9.20 -19.42 1.55
CA VAL A 270 8.85 -20.75 2.06
C VAL A 270 7.55 -20.68 2.86
N PHE A 271 7.46 -19.77 3.83
CA PHE A 271 6.27 -19.62 4.66
C PHE A 271 5.06 -19.10 3.89
N SER A 272 5.26 -18.25 2.87
CA SER A 272 4.17 -17.83 1.98
C SER A 272 3.58 -19.01 1.19
N PHE A 273 4.42 -19.89 0.64
CA PHE A 273 3.95 -21.11 -0.04
C PHE A 273 3.21 -22.05 0.90
N LEU A 274 3.79 -22.30 2.08
CA LEU A 274 3.17 -23.15 3.09
C LEU A 274 1.83 -22.58 3.58
N GLN A 275 1.73 -21.26 3.78
CA GLN A 275 0.49 -20.62 4.18
C GLN A 275 -0.58 -20.78 3.09
N LYS A 276 -0.24 -20.54 1.82
CA LYS A 276 -1.19 -20.65 0.70
C LYS A 276 -1.72 -22.06 0.49
N GLY A 277 -0.96 -23.07 0.89
CA GLY A 277 -1.37 -24.48 0.86
C GLY A 277 -2.00 -24.99 2.16
N ASP A 278 -2.24 -24.12 3.15
CA ASP A 278 -2.69 -24.49 4.50
C ASP A 278 -1.77 -25.50 5.22
N LEU A 279 -0.47 -25.48 4.88
CA LEU A 279 0.58 -26.35 5.45
C LEU A 279 1.47 -25.65 6.48
N LEU A 280 1.32 -24.34 6.67
CA LEU A 280 2.09 -23.58 7.67
C LEU A 280 1.51 -23.78 9.07
N ASN A 281 2.24 -24.51 9.91
CA ASN A 281 1.91 -24.76 11.32
C ASN A 281 3.20 -24.82 12.15
N LYS A 282 3.09 -25.05 13.47
CA LYS A 282 4.25 -25.05 14.37
C LYS A 282 5.31 -26.08 13.98
N ASN A 283 4.90 -27.26 13.49
CA ASN A 283 5.84 -28.31 13.10
C ASN A 283 6.59 -27.91 11.83
N THR A 284 5.88 -27.49 10.78
CA THR A 284 6.51 -27.09 9.53
C THR A 284 7.36 -25.84 9.70
N TYR A 285 6.92 -24.86 10.50
CA TYR A 285 7.74 -23.72 10.90
C TYR A 285 9.08 -24.18 11.49
N ASN A 286 9.06 -25.02 12.54
CA ASN A 286 10.27 -25.49 13.21
C ASN A 286 11.18 -26.31 12.28
N SER A 287 10.61 -27.06 11.33
CA SER A 287 11.38 -27.83 10.35
C SER A 287 12.16 -26.94 9.38
N PHE A 288 11.69 -25.73 9.05
CA PHE A 288 12.33 -24.87 8.05
C PHE A 288 13.30 -23.85 8.61
N ILE A 289 13.22 -23.51 9.90
CA ILE A 289 14.17 -22.59 10.55
C ILE A 289 15.65 -22.99 10.29
N PRO A 290 16.07 -24.26 10.43
CA PRO A 290 17.44 -24.66 10.15
C PRO A 290 17.85 -24.51 8.67
N PHE A 291 16.89 -24.51 7.74
CA PHE A 291 17.14 -24.57 6.29
C PHE A 291 17.09 -23.21 5.59
N HIS A 292 17.38 -22.12 6.30
CA HIS A 292 17.33 -20.76 5.75
C HIS A 292 18.23 -20.57 4.51
N GLU A 293 19.39 -21.24 4.42
CA GLU A 293 20.27 -21.20 3.25
C GLU A 293 19.70 -21.96 2.04
N GLN A 294 18.94 -23.03 2.28
CA GLN A 294 18.33 -23.85 1.23
C GLN A 294 16.92 -23.40 0.85
N ALA A 295 16.37 -22.38 1.54
CA ALA A 295 14.98 -21.95 1.40
C ALA A 295 14.60 -21.59 -0.05
N ALA A 296 15.52 -20.98 -0.83
CA ALA A 296 15.27 -20.72 -2.25
C ALA A 296 15.07 -22.01 -3.09
N SER A 297 15.79 -23.09 -2.76
CA SER A 297 15.63 -24.39 -3.41
C SER A 297 14.29 -25.02 -3.01
N PHE A 298 13.90 -24.92 -1.74
CA PHE A 298 12.57 -25.35 -1.29
C PHE A 298 11.45 -24.62 -2.03
N THR A 299 11.51 -23.29 -2.10
CA THR A 299 10.54 -22.47 -2.84
C THR A 299 10.44 -22.89 -4.31
N SER A 300 11.57 -23.17 -4.96
CA SER A 300 11.59 -23.66 -6.35
C SER A 300 10.92 -25.04 -6.50
N ALA A 301 11.21 -25.97 -5.58
CA ALA A 301 10.57 -27.28 -5.54
C ALA A 301 9.05 -27.15 -5.30
N PHE A 302 8.63 -26.34 -4.32
CA PHE A 302 7.22 -26.10 -4.01
C PHE A 302 6.47 -25.49 -5.19
N SER A 303 7.09 -24.53 -5.87
CA SER A 303 6.53 -23.91 -7.08
C SER A 303 6.33 -24.93 -8.19
N SER A 304 7.26 -25.87 -8.36
CA SER A 304 7.17 -26.93 -9.37
C SER A 304 6.07 -27.94 -9.01
N LEU A 305 6.04 -28.42 -7.76
CA LEU A 305 5.02 -29.33 -7.25
C LEU A 305 3.62 -28.70 -7.25
N SER A 306 3.49 -27.40 -6.95
CA SER A 306 2.21 -26.69 -6.96
C SER A 306 1.64 -26.62 -8.37
N ARG A 307 2.46 -26.34 -9.39
CA ARG A 307 2.04 -26.37 -10.80
C ARG A 307 1.57 -27.76 -11.23
N ALA A 308 2.28 -28.78 -10.76
CA ALA A 308 1.94 -30.19 -10.97
C ALA A 308 0.74 -30.68 -10.14
N ARG A 309 0.19 -29.84 -9.24
CA ARG A 309 -0.87 -30.23 -8.27
C ARG A 309 -0.47 -31.38 -7.33
N LEU A 310 0.82 -31.47 -7.03
CA LEU A 310 1.40 -32.46 -6.12
C LEU A 310 1.79 -31.88 -4.75
N PHE A 311 1.76 -30.55 -4.59
CA PHE A 311 2.16 -29.91 -3.33
C PHE A 311 1.13 -30.16 -2.23
N ASN A 312 1.47 -31.02 -1.27
CA ASN A 312 0.62 -31.47 -0.17
C ASN A 312 1.50 -31.87 1.05
N THR A 313 0.86 -32.32 2.13
CA THR A 313 1.56 -32.72 3.37
C THR A 313 2.57 -33.85 3.15
N GLU A 314 2.24 -34.85 2.34
CA GLU A 314 3.10 -36.01 2.08
C GLU A 314 4.37 -35.60 1.33
N THR A 315 4.22 -34.91 0.19
CA THR A 315 5.36 -34.44 -0.59
C THR A 315 6.22 -33.43 0.18
N LEU A 316 5.60 -32.62 1.05
CA LEU A 316 6.33 -31.72 1.94
C LEU A 316 7.19 -32.49 2.96
N SER A 317 6.61 -33.49 3.64
CA SER A 317 7.34 -34.33 4.60
C SER A 317 8.51 -35.04 3.94
N THR A 318 8.32 -35.57 2.73
CA THR A 318 9.38 -36.18 1.93
C THR A 318 10.48 -35.17 1.57
N LEU A 319 10.14 -33.96 1.15
CA LEU A 319 11.13 -32.92 0.85
C LEU A 319 11.95 -32.50 2.08
N ILE A 320 11.33 -32.45 3.26
CA ILE A 320 12.02 -32.17 4.52
C ILE A 320 12.97 -33.33 4.87
N GLN A 321 12.54 -34.57 4.71
CA GLN A 321 13.36 -35.76 4.97
C GLN A 321 14.63 -35.79 4.10
N TYR A 322 14.51 -35.37 2.83
CA TYR A 322 15.61 -35.34 1.87
C TYR A 322 16.15 -33.93 1.63
N ALA A 323 16.11 -33.08 2.66
CA ALA A 323 16.55 -31.68 2.58
C ALA A 323 17.98 -31.52 2.05
N GLN A 324 18.90 -32.45 2.34
CA GLN A 324 20.27 -32.37 1.80
C GLN A 324 20.34 -32.45 0.26
N HIS A 325 19.30 -33.00 -0.39
CA HIS A 325 19.20 -33.12 -1.86
C HIS A 325 18.29 -32.06 -2.48
N ILE A 326 17.75 -31.12 -1.70
CA ILE A 326 16.69 -30.20 -2.16
C ILE A 326 17.10 -29.36 -3.36
N LYS A 327 18.37 -28.96 -3.47
CA LYS A 327 18.87 -28.21 -4.63
C LYS A 327 18.73 -29.01 -5.92
N SER A 328 19.14 -30.27 -5.89
CA SER A 328 19.04 -31.18 -7.03
C SER A 328 17.60 -31.56 -7.33
N LEU A 329 16.79 -31.83 -6.30
CA LEU A 329 15.36 -32.12 -6.45
C LEU A 329 14.61 -30.94 -7.07
N ALA A 330 14.87 -29.72 -6.62
CA ALA A 330 14.28 -28.52 -7.20
C ALA A 330 14.65 -28.36 -8.69
N GLN A 331 15.89 -28.66 -9.06
CA GLN A 331 16.33 -28.65 -10.46
C GLN A 331 15.63 -29.72 -11.29
N ILE A 332 15.56 -30.96 -10.81
CA ILE A 332 14.85 -32.06 -11.47
C ILE A 332 13.38 -31.67 -11.69
N PHE A 333 12.68 -31.25 -10.64
CA PHE A 333 11.28 -30.87 -10.73
C PHE A 333 11.08 -29.71 -11.69
N ASN A 334 11.95 -28.70 -11.68
CA ASN A 334 11.86 -27.59 -12.63
C ASN A 334 12.00 -28.07 -14.09
N ILE A 335 12.95 -28.98 -14.36
CA ILE A 335 13.12 -29.60 -15.69
C ILE A 335 11.85 -30.36 -16.10
N LEU A 336 11.24 -31.12 -15.18
CA LEU A 336 10.03 -31.90 -15.47
C LEU A 336 8.77 -31.04 -15.61
N VAL A 337 8.74 -29.84 -15.02
CA VAL A 337 7.68 -28.86 -15.29
C VAL A 337 7.88 -28.16 -16.63
N TRP A 338 9.13 -27.90 -17.03
CA TRP A 338 9.50 -27.16 -18.25
C TRP A 338 10.53 -27.93 -19.10
N PRO A 339 10.12 -29.04 -19.74
CA PRO A 339 11.03 -29.94 -20.46
C PRO A 339 11.61 -29.34 -21.75
N HIS A 340 11.01 -28.29 -22.32
CA HIS A 340 11.46 -27.69 -23.59
C HIS A 340 11.45 -26.17 -23.54
N ARG A 341 12.51 -25.54 -24.08
CA ARG A 341 12.64 -24.07 -24.18
C ARG A 341 12.03 -23.46 -25.46
N LYS A 342 11.68 -24.28 -26.48
CA LYS A 342 11.37 -23.81 -27.84
C LYS A 342 9.95 -24.06 -28.35
N ILE A 343 9.03 -24.59 -27.56
CA ILE A 343 7.75 -25.08 -28.08
C ILE A 343 6.61 -24.12 -27.70
N THR A 344 6.00 -23.51 -28.72
CA THR A 344 4.88 -22.54 -28.68
C THR A 344 3.50 -23.20 -28.80
N ASP A 345 3.37 -24.49 -28.51
CA ASP A 345 2.16 -25.25 -28.85
C ASP A 345 1.13 -25.34 -27.71
N ALA A 346 -0.15 -25.22 -28.05
CA ALA A 346 -1.27 -25.06 -27.12
C ALA A 346 -1.74 -26.35 -26.41
N ASN A 347 -0.99 -27.46 -26.53
CA ASN A 347 -1.39 -28.80 -26.05
C ASN A 347 -0.67 -29.27 -24.77
N TYR A 348 -0.03 -28.39 -24.01
CA TYR A 348 0.73 -28.71 -22.78
C TYR A 348 -0.10 -29.06 -21.53
N LYS A 349 -1.27 -29.71 -21.65
CA LYS A 349 -2.11 -29.97 -20.46
C LYS A 349 -1.56 -31.04 -19.50
N ASP A 350 -0.57 -31.83 -19.93
CA ASP A 350 0.02 -32.88 -19.11
C ASP A 350 1.55 -32.66 -18.96
N MET A 351 1.92 -31.95 -17.90
CA MET A 351 3.30 -31.74 -17.44
C MET A 351 3.99 -33.07 -17.10
N PHE A 352 5.30 -33.23 -17.38
CA PHE A 352 6.04 -34.47 -16.99
C PHE A 352 6.09 -34.66 -15.48
N LEU A 353 6.06 -33.59 -14.69
CA LEU A 353 5.95 -33.73 -13.25
C LEU A 353 4.52 -34.13 -12.88
N ASN A 354 4.29 -35.43 -12.78
CA ASN A 354 3.08 -36.08 -12.28
C ASN A 354 3.43 -37.01 -11.10
N ALA A 355 2.43 -37.68 -10.51
CA ALA A 355 2.65 -38.54 -9.35
C ALA A 355 3.65 -39.69 -9.63
N ASP A 356 3.56 -40.33 -10.79
CA ASP A 356 4.42 -41.47 -11.16
C ASP A 356 5.88 -41.04 -11.32
N ASN A 357 6.12 -39.97 -12.07
CA ASN A 357 7.47 -39.44 -12.30
C ASN A 357 8.05 -38.82 -11.03
N TYR A 358 7.22 -38.20 -10.17
CA TYR A 358 7.65 -37.76 -8.84
C TYR A 358 8.14 -38.96 -8.01
N ASN A 359 7.33 -40.02 -7.93
CA ASN A 359 7.68 -41.23 -7.17
C ASN A 359 8.95 -41.90 -7.70
N ALA A 360 9.11 -41.97 -9.02
CA ALA A 360 10.32 -42.50 -9.65
C ALA A 360 11.56 -41.67 -9.28
N VAL A 361 11.49 -40.34 -9.33
CA VAL A 361 12.59 -39.48 -8.84
C VAL A 361 12.88 -39.74 -7.37
N MET A 362 11.85 -39.86 -6.53
CA MET A 362 12.03 -40.06 -5.10
C MET A 362 12.63 -41.43 -4.74
N GLN A 363 12.41 -42.48 -5.54
CA GLN A 363 13.09 -43.78 -5.38
C GLN A 363 14.61 -43.68 -5.59
N HIS A 364 15.07 -42.74 -6.43
CA HIS A 364 16.47 -42.50 -6.74
C HIS A 364 17.03 -41.22 -6.09
N VAL A 365 16.46 -40.79 -4.97
CA VAL A 365 16.80 -39.50 -4.32
C VAL A 365 18.27 -39.39 -3.90
N GLN A 366 18.92 -40.51 -3.57
CA GLN A 366 20.34 -40.53 -3.22
C GLN A 366 21.23 -40.08 -4.39
N ASP A 367 20.78 -40.37 -5.62
CA ASP A 367 21.47 -40.02 -6.87
C ASP A 367 20.91 -38.74 -7.51
N ALA A 368 20.11 -37.95 -6.78
CA ALA A 368 19.42 -36.77 -7.32
C ALA A 368 20.38 -35.77 -8.00
N ALA A 369 21.62 -35.62 -7.53
CA ALA A 369 22.60 -34.76 -8.19
C ALA A 369 22.99 -35.27 -9.59
N ARG A 370 23.27 -36.57 -9.70
CA ARG A 370 23.62 -37.22 -10.98
C ARG A 370 22.43 -37.24 -11.93
N LEU A 371 21.23 -37.48 -11.41
CA LEU A 371 20.00 -37.39 -12.21
C LEU A 371 19.77 -35.96 -12.71
N ALA A 372 19.92 -34.94 -11.86
CA ALA A 372 19.76 -33.54 -12.27
C ALA A 372 20.72 -33.15 -13.42
N GLU A 373 21.98 -33.61 -13.37
CA GLU A 373 22.97 -33.39 -14.43
C GLU A 373 22.58 -34.09 -15.74
N LYS A 374 22.20 -35.36 -15.67
CA LYS A 374 21.73 -36.12 -16.85
C LYS A 374 20.51 -35.46 -17.48
N LEU A 375 19.49 -35.13 -16.69
CA LEU A 375 18.28 -34.49 -17.19
C LEU A 375 18.54 -33.10 -17.77
N THR A 376 19.49 -32.36 -17.21
CA THR A 376 19.93 -31.08 -17.78
C THR A 376 20.54 -31.27 -19.16
N THR A 377 21.43 -32.25 -19.31
CA THR A 377 22.05 -32.60 -20.60
C THR A 377 21.01 -33.03 -21.63
N LEU A 378 20.05 -33.89 -21.25
CA LEU A 378 18.97 -34.32 -22.13
C LEU A 378 18.08 -33.15 -22.57
N ARG A 379 17.72 -32.27 -21.63
CA ARG A 379 16.91 -31.07 -21.89
C ARG A 379 17.63 -30.10 -22.82
N ASP A 380 18.89 -29.81 -22.54
CA ASP A 380 19.67 -28.81 -23.28
C ASP A 380 20.00 -29.29 -24.71
N ASN A 381 20.01 -30.61 -24.95
CA ASN A 381 20.10 -31.22 -26.26
C ASN A 381 18.74 -31.43 -26.96
N ASP A 382 17.64 -30.93 -26.39
CA ASP A 382 16.27 -31.07 -26.92
C ASP A 382 15.81 -32.54 -27.13
N ILE A 383 16.35 -33.50 -26.36
CA ILE A 383 16.02 -34.94 -26.44
C ILE A 383 15.36 -35.50 -25.17
N LEU A 384 14.93 -34.64 -24.24
CA LEU A 384 14.19 -35.06 -23.06
C LEU A 384 12.76 -35.48 -23.42
N THR A 385 12.47 -36.76 -23.27
CA THR A 385 11.18 -37.43 -23.51
C THR A 385 10.85 -38.35 -22.34
N GLN A 386 9.65 -38.93 -22.28
CA GLN A 386 9.31 -39.89 -21.21
C GLN A 386 10.26 -41.09 -21.24
N GLN A 387 10.58 -41.60 -22.44
CA GLN A 387 11.49 -42.73 -22.59
C GLN A 387 12.90 -42.38 -22.13
N THR A 388 13.47 -41.27 -22.60
CA THR A 388 14.84 -40.88 -22.22
C THR A 388 14.94 -40.45 -20.76
N PHE A 389 13.85 -40.01 -20.13
CA PHE A 389 13.75 -39.81 -18.68
C PHE A 389 13.83 -41.14 -17.92
N LEU A 390 13.05 -42.16 -18.32
CA LEU A 390 13.09 -43.49 -17.70
C LEU A 390 14.46 -44.15 -17.87
N GLU A 391 15.07 -44.07 -19.06
CA GLU A 391 16.44 -44.56 -19.30
C GLU A 391 17.49 -43.84 -18.42
N ALA A 392 17.28 -42.54 -18.14
CA ALA A 392 18.16 -41.80 -17.24
C ALA A 392 18.06 -42.28 -15.79
N LEU A 393 16.87 -42.72 -15.34
CA LEU A 393 16.64 -43.32 -14.03
C LEU A 393 17.25 -44.72 -13.93
N ASP A 394 17.04 -45.58 -14.93
CA ASP A 394 17.57 -46.96 -14.97
C ASP A 394 19.10 -47.03 -14.96
N SER A 395 19.77 -45.92 -15.30
CA SER A 395 21.23 -45.83 -15.39
C SER A 395 21.89 -45.14 -14.19
N LEU A 396 21.14 -44.87 -13.13
CA LEU A 396 21.67 -44.40 -11.84
C LEU A 396 22.16 -45.60 -11.05
#